data_AF-A0AAJ2PD42-F1
#
_entry.id   AF-A0AAJ2PD42-F1
#
_cell.length_a   1.000
_cell.length_b   1.000
_cell.length_c   1.000
_cell.angle_alpha   90.00
_cell.angle_beta   90.00
_cell.angle_gamma   90.00
#
_symmetry.space_group_name_H-M   'P 1'
#
loop_
_entity.id
_entity.type
_entity.pdbx_description
1 polymer ?
#
loop_
_entity_poly.entity_id
_entity_poly.type
_entity_poly.pdbx_seq_one_letter_code
_entity_poly.pdbx_strand_id
1 'polypeptide(L)'
;MKRNYVKIRLTKERLIALSVFILTSIAIILLYPHLYSLYKSTQPIKKIVYFNVPMEFREDLRLAKNISVIPNEDSIRRIFWNRGLKKITIAILNSTNQTSLIGVEAYEITFKLTTFYTIKRMNVEIKGREISEVHEISGDSSNPVIVIIPPELANETSVRVEDYNVYISGKSLKELDLATIKFIMTVLHLELE
;
A
#
# COMPACT_ATOMS: atom_id res chain seq x y z
N MET A 1 9.74 -65.84 19.24
CA MET A 1 9.73 -64.37 19.39
C MET A 1 8.74 -64.00 20.51
N LYS A 2 9.21 -63.63 21.71
CA LYS A 2 8.33 -63.32 22.87
C LYS A 2 7.79 -61.89 22.74
N ARG A 3 6.46 -61.71 22.72
CA ARG A 3 5.83 -60.38 22.80
C ARG A 3 5.78 -59.96 24.27
N ASN A 4 6.46 -58.86 24.61
CA ASN A 4 6.33 -58.23 25.92
C ASN A 4 5.03 -57.44 25.96
N TYR A 5 4.11 -57.82 26.85
CA TYR A 5 2.88 -57.07 27.09
C TYR A 5 3.12 -56.08 28.23
N VAL A 6 3.08 -54.78 27.92
CA VAL A 6 3.12 -53.72 28.94
C VAL A 6 1.70 -53.51 29.47
N LYS A 7 1.46 -53.90 30.73
CA LYS A 7 0.17 -53.71 31.40
C LYS A 7 0.10 -52.33 32.04
N ILE A 8 -0.52 -51.37 31.35
CA ILE A 8 -0.70 -50.01 31.87
C ILE A 8 -1.86 -50.02 32.89
N ARG A 9 -1.58 -49.70 34.17
CA ARG A 9 -2.63 -49.43 35.16
C ARG A 9 -3.18 -48.01 34.99
N LEU A 10 -4.48 -47.90 34.76
CA LEU A 10 -5.23 -46.63 34.77
C LEU A 10 -5.61 -46.29 36.20
N THR A 11 -4.98 -45.27 36.77
CA THR A 11 -5.39 -44.66 38.04
C THR A 11 -6.41 -43.56 37.77
N LYS A 12 -7.21 -43.18 38.78
CA LYS A 12 -8.20 -42.08 38.66
C LYS A 12 -7.53 -40.77 38.20
N GLU A 13 -6.34 -40.47 38.71
CA GLU A 13 -5.55 -39.29 38.31
C GLU A 13 -5.19 -39.31 36.82
N ARG A 14 -4.79 -40.47 36.28
CA ARG A 14 -4.48 -40.62 34.85
C ARG A 14 -5.71 -40.43 33.96
N LEU A 15 -6.88 -40.88 34.42
CA LEU A 15 -8.15 -40.65 33.71
C LEU A 15 -8.53 -39.16 33.70
N ILE A 16 -8.37 -38.47 34.83
CA ILE A 16 -8.61 -37.02 34.91
C ILE A 16 -7.66 -36.28 33.98
N ALA A 17 -6.36 -36.56 34.05
CA ALA A 17 -5.37 -35.92 33.17
C ALA A 17 -5.68 -36.15 31.69
N LEU A 18 -6.07 -37.38 31.30
CA LEU A 18 -6.47 -37.70 29.94
C LEU A 18 -7.73 -36.91 29.53
N SER A 19 -8.73 -36.79 30.40
CA SER A 19 -9.95 -36.03 30.11
C SER A 19 -9.69 -34.54 29.91
N VAL A 20 -8.83 -33.94 30.74
CA VAL A 20 -8.42 -32.54 30.60
C VAL A 20 -7.69 -32.35 29.27
N PHE A 21 -6.75 -33.24 28.94
CA PHE A 21 -6.02 -33.20 27.67
C PHE A 21 -6.94 -33.30 26.44
N ILE A 22 -7.95 -34.17 26.48
CA ILE A 22 -8.93 -34.30 25.40
C ILE A 22 -9.77 -33.03 25.29
N LEU A 23 -10.29 -32.50 26.40
CA LEU A 23 -11.10 -31.29 26.41
C LEU A 23 -10.33 -30.07 25.92
N THR A 24 -9.07 -29.90 26.33
CA THR A 24 -8.22 -28.80 25.84
C THR A 24 -7.91 -28.94 24.36
N SER A 25 -7.64 -30.16 23.87
CA SER A 25 -7.41 -30.42 22.45
C SER A 25 -8.65 -30.07 21.62
N ILE A 26 -9.85 -30.47 22.07
CA ILE A 26 -11.11 -30.12 21.42
C ILE A 26 -11.32 -28.60 21.42
N ALA A 27 -11.08 -27.93 22.55
CA ALA A 27 -11.20 -26.48 22.64
C ALA A 27 -10.25 -25.76 21.66
N ILE A 28 -9.00 -26.21 21.53
CA ILE A 28 -8.05 -25.66 20.57
C ILE A 28 -8.55 -25.86 19.13
N ILE A 29 -9.01 -27.06 18.78
CA ILE A 29 -9.53 -27.36 17.45
C ILE A 29 -10.74 -26.47 17.11
N LEU A 30 -11.64 -26.25 18.08
CA LEU A 30 -12.81 -25.40 17.89
C LEU A 30 -12.46 -23.90 17.83
N LEU A 31 -11.46 -23.45 18.60
CA LEU A 31 -11.01 -22.05 18.62
C LEU A 31 -10.10 -21.70 17.44
N TYR A 32 -9.37 -22.67 16.89
CA TYR A 32 -8.40 -22.48 15.80
C TYR A 32 -8.96 -21.68 14.60
N PRO A 33 -10.13 -22.01 14.01
CA PRO A 33 -10.64 -21.24 12.87
C PRO A 33 -10.93 -19.78 13.25
N HIS A 34 -11.38 -19.50 14.47
CA HIS A 34 -11.66 -18.13 14.90
C HIS A 34 -10.37 -17.32 15.12
N LEU A 35 -9.37 -17.92 15.80
CA LEU A 35 -8.04 -17.33 15.98
C LEU A 35 -7.34 -17.12 14.63
N TYR A 36 -7.45 -18.08 13.72
CA TYR A 36 -6.89 -17.99 12.37
C TYR A 36 -7.56 -16.88 11.56
N SER A 37 -8.88 -16.75 11.64
CA SER A 37 -9.62 -15.66 11.01
C SER A 37 -9.20 -14.29 11.57
N LEU A 38 -9.07 -14.15 12.88
CA LEU A 38 -8.58 -12.93 13.52
C LEU A 38 -7.16 -12.59 13.09
N TYR A 39 -6.26 -13.58 13.09
CA TYR A 39 -4.89 -13.41 12.60
C TYR A 39 -4.87 -12.95 11.14
N LYS A 40 -5.62 -13.61 10.24
CA LYS A 40 -5.68 -13.25 8.83
C LYS A 40 -6.27 -11.84 8.64
N SER A 41 -7.25 -11.46 9.44
CA SER A 41 -7.84 -10.11 9.39
C SER A 41 -6.91 -9.01 9.89
N THR A 42 -5.90 -9.33 10.70
CA THR A 42 -4.93 -8.33 11.18
C THR A 42 -3.70 -8.22 10.29
N GLN A 43 -3.40 -9.24 9.47
CA GLN A 43 -2.27 -9.19 8.53
C GLN A 43 -2.42 -8.03 7.52
N PRO A 44 -1.32 -7.32 7.22
CA PRO A 44 -1.35 -6.18 6.30
C PRO A 44 -1.65 -6.64 4.86
N ILE A 45 -2.54 -5.94 4.17
CA ILE A 45 -2.83 -6.20 2.77
C ILE A 45 -1.82 -5.41 1.94
N LYS A 46 -0.75 -6.06 1.51
CA LYS A 46 0.33 -5.44 0.73
C LYS A 46 0.31 -5.81 -0.76
N LYS A 47 -0.57 -6.74 -1.18
CA LYS A 47 -0.61 -7.28 -2.54
C LYS A 47 -2.02 -7.24 -3.08
N ILE A 48 -2.16 -6.80 -4.33
CA ILE A 48 -3.41 -6.83 -5.10
C ILE A 48 -3.10 -7.25 -6.53
N VAL A 49 -4.06 -7.88 -7.21
CA VAL A 49 -3.93 -8.23 -8.62
C VAL A 49 -4.66 -7.19 -9.46
N TYR A 50 -3.93 -6.44 -10.27
CA TYR A 50 -4.49 -5.44 -11.18
C TYR A 50 -4.40 -5.96 -12.62
N PHE A 51 -5.54 -6.32 -13.22
CA PHE A 51 -5.60 -6.91 -14.57
C PHE A 51 -4.59 -8.06 -14.77
N ASN A 52 -4.61 -9.05 -13.87
CA ASN A 52 -3.68 -10.19 -13.83
C ASN A 52 -2.19 -9.84 -13.58
N VAL A 53 -1.87 -8.57 -13.30
CA VAL A 53 -0.53 -8.17 -12.88
C VAL A 53 -0.49 -8.04 -11.36
N PRO A 54 0.30 -8.87 -10.65
CA PRO A 54 0.44 -8.73 -9.21
C PRO A 54 1.17 -7.43 -8.87
N MET A 55 0.56 -6.62 -8.02
CA MET A 55 1.12 -5.36 -7.53
C MET A 55 1.36 -5.48 -6.02
N GLU A 56 2.63 -5.49 -5.65
CA GLU A 56 3.10 -5.40 -4.26
C GLU A 56 3.38 -3.94 -3.87
N PHE A 57 2.99 -3.58 -2.66
CA PHE A 57 3.17 -2.26 -2.04
C PHE A 57 3.97 -2.41 -0.75
N ARG A 58 4.69 -1.35 -0.36
CA ARG A 58 5.54 -1.38 0.84
C ARG A 58 4.74 -1.39 2.14
N GLU A 59 3.59 -0.72 2.16
CA GLU A 59 2.72 -0.57 3.34
C GLU A 59 1.32 -1.19 3.13
N ASP A 60 0.54 -1.26 4.22
CA ASP A 60 -0.82 -1.81 4.21
C ASP A 60 -1.78 -0.89 3.44
N LEU A 61 -2.38 -1.41 2.37
CA LEU A 61 -3.35 -0.71 1.54
C LEU A 61 -4.55 -0.19 2.35
N ARG A 62 -4.94 -0.88 3.44
CA ARG A 62 -6.04 -0.45 4.31
C ARG A 62 -5.73 0.84 5.06
N LEU A 63 -4.48 1.04 5.44
CA LEU A 63 -4.04 2.27 6.08
C LEU A 63 -3.99 3.41 5.05
N ALA A 64 -3.48 3.12 3.85
CA ALA A 64 -3.41 4.10 2.77
C ALA A 64 -4.80 4.60 2.36
N LYS A 65 -5.83 3.74 2.38
CA LYS A 65 -7.23 4.10 2.07
C LYS A 65 -7.73 5.30 2.89
N ASN A 66 -7.25 5.47 4.12
CA ASN A 66 -7.66 6.52 5.05
C ASN A 66 -6.95 7.87 4.83
N ILE A 67 -5.95 7.95 3.95
CA ILE A 67 -5.29 9.22 3.62
C ILE A 67 -6.27 10.11 2.84
N SER A 68 -6.35 11.39 3.23
CA SER A 68 -7.24 12.36 2.62
C SER A 68 -6.79 12.72 1.20
N VAL A 69 -7.77 12.90 0.31
CA VAL A 69 -7.54 13.39 -1.04
C VAL A 69 -8.34 14.67 -1.25
N ILE A 70 -7.66 15.76 -1.57
CA ILE A 70 -8.24 17.10 -1.67
C ILE A 70 -8.19 17.55 -3.15
N PRO A 71 -9.31 18.00 -3.75
CA PRO A 71 -10.65 18.09 -3.16
C PRO A 71 -11.37 16.73 -3.09
N ASN A 72 -11.02 15.77 -3.95
CA ASN A 72 -11.55 14.41 -3.98
C ASN A 72 -10.74 13.52 -4.91
N GLU A 73 -10.93 12.21 -4.79
CA GLU A 73 -10.28 11.20 -5.63
C GLU A 73 -10.59 11.31 -7.13
N ASP A 74 -11.80 11.75 -7.49
CA ASP A 74 -12.19 11.94 -8.90
C ASP A 74 -11.33 12.98 -9.61
N SER A 75 -10.83 13.97 -8.88
CA SER A 75 -9.96 15.00 -9.44
C SER A 75 -8.64 14.42 -9.92
N ILE A 76 -8.05 13.50 -9.16
CA ILE A 76 -6.86 12.74 -9.60
C ILE A 76 -7.22 11.88 -10.82
N ARG A 77 -8.31 11.10 -10.74
CA ARG A 77 -8.70 10.21 -11.85
C ARG A 77 -8.89 10.97 -13.17
N ARG A 78 -9.57 12.12 -13.14
CA ARG A 78 -9.79 12.94 -14.35
C ARG A 78 -8.49 13.39 -15.01
N ILE A 79 -7.46 13.72 -14.23
CA ILE A 79 -6.15 14.13 -14.76
C ILE A 79 -5.44 12.93 -15.42
N PHE A 80 -5.33 11.81 -14.71
CA PHE A 80 -4.48 10.70 -15.15
C PHE A 80 -5.18 9.71 -16.10
N TRP A 81 -6.51 9.75 -16.22
CA TRP A 81 -7.26 8.95 -17.22
C TRP A 81 -7.54 9.72 -18.51
N ASN A 82 -7.01 10.94 -18.65
CA ASN A 82 -7.15 11.73 -19.85
C ASN A 82 -6.40 11.10 -21.03
N ARG A 83 -7.10 10.84 -22.15
CA ARG A 83 -6.49 10.29 -23.37
C ARG A 83 -5.50 11.25 -24.06
N GLY A 84 -5.60 12.55 -23.77
CA GLY A 84 -4.66 13.58 -24.24
C GLY A 84 -3.37 13.66 -23.43
N LEU A 85 -3.24 12.87 -22.36
CA LEU A 85 -2.04 12.81 -21.53
C LEU A 85 -0.86 12.25 -22.35
N LYS A 86 0.23 13.02 -22.42
CA LYS A 86 1.44 12.65 -23.19
C LYS A 86 2.65 12.43 -22.28
N LYS A 87 2.73 13.20 -21.20
CA LYS A 87 3.86 13.20 -20.28
C LYS A 87 3.36 13.29 -18.84
N ILE A 88 4.12 12.80 -17.89
CA ILE A 88 3.97 13.08 -16.47
C ILE A 88 5.34 13.50 -15.96
N THR A 89 5.40 14.62 -15.23
CA THR A 89 6.64 15.06 -14.59
C THR A 89 6.57 14.76 -13.10
N ILE A 90 7.54 14.04 -12.56
CA ILE A 90 7.71 13.84 -11.12
C ILE A 90 8.75 14.85 -10.64
N ALA A 91 8.30 15.83 -9.86
CA ALA A 91 9.16 16.87 -9.31
C ALA A 91 9.85 16.36 -8.03
N ILE A 92 11.18 16.43 -8.02
CA ILE A 92 12.05 15.97 -6.93
C ILE A 92 12.69 17.20 -6.30
N LEU A 93 12.36 17.50 -5.05
CA LEU A 93 12.96 18.61 -4.30
C LEU A 93 14.41 18.30 -3.96
N ASN A 94 15.34 19.08 -4.52
CA ASN A 94 16.79 18.90 -4.30
C ASN A 94 17.30 19.59 -3.02
N SER A 95 16.45 20.38 -2.36
CA SER A 95 16.78 21.18 -1.18
C SER A 95 16.77 20.41 0.14
N THR A 96 16.48 19.10 0.10
CA THR A 96 16.36 18.27 1.32
C THR A 96 17.37 17.13 1.33
N ASN A 97 17.80 16.72 2.52
CA ASN A 97 18.67 15.55 2.71
C ASN A 97 17.95 14.21 2.50
N GLN A 98 16.68 14.24 2.08
CA GLN A 98 15.79 13.07 1.94
C GLN A 98 15.63 12.62 0.49
N THR A 99 16.60 12.91 -0.38
CA THR A 99 16.56 12.55 -1.81
C THR A 99 16.38 11.05 -2.03
N SER A 100 16.96 10.20 -1.17
CA SER A 100 16.80 8.75 -1.26
C SER A 100 15.35 8.31 -1.05
N LEU A 101 14.66 8.88 -0.06
CA LEU A 101 13.25 8.62 0.21
C LEU A 101 12.37 9.02 -0.99
N ILE A 102 12.53 10.26 -1.45
CA ILE A 102 11.79 10.79 -2.60
C ILE A 102 12.03 9.91 -3.84
N GLY A 103 13.26 9.41 -4.01
CA GLY A 103 13.61 8.47 -5.08
C GLY A 103 12.84 7.16 -5.01
N VAL A 104 12.63 6.60 -3.82
CA VAL A 104 11.83 5.37 -3.65
C VAL A 104 10.36 5.62 -3.98
N GLU A 105 9.79 6.73 -3.51
CA GLU A 105 8.41 7.11 -3.83
C GLU A 105 8.22 7.32 -5.34
N ALA A 106 9.14 8.08 -5.96
CA ALA A 106 9.14 8.34 -7.39
C ALA A 106 9.28 7.06 -8.22
N TYR A 107 10.10 6.11 -7.77
CA TYR A 107 10.24 4.80 -8.41
C TYR A 107 8.93 4.01 -8.36
N GLU A 108 8.29 3.92 -7.19
CA GLU A 108 7.04 3.18 -7.02
C GLU A 108 5.93 3.78 -7.89
N ILE A 109 5.78 5.11 -7.88
CA ILE A 109 4.83 5.82 -8.75
C ILE A 109 5.11 5.50 -10.22
N THR A 110 6.37 5.66 -10.66
CA THR A 110 6.77 5.44 -12.06
C THR A 110 6.45 4.02 -12.50
N PHE A 111 6.82 3.02 -11.71
CA PHE A 111 6.62 1.61 -12.04
C PHE A 111 5.13 1.26 -12.16
N LYS A 112 4.31 1.67 -11.19
CA LYS A 112 2.87 1.34 -11.16
C LYS A 112 2.09 2.09 -12.23
N LEU A 113 2.39 3.38 -12.44
CA LEU A 113 1.76 4.16 -13.51
C LEU A 113 2.16 3.67 -14.90
N THR A 114 3.43 3.31 -15.12
CA THR A 114 3.87 2.72 -16.40
C THR A 114 3.12 1.43 -16.70
N THR A 115 2.93 0.57 -15.68
CA THR A 115 2.14 -0.65 -15.79
C THR A 115 0.69 -0.34 -16.17
N PHE A 116 0.07 0.62 -15.48
CA PHE A 116 -1.29 1.09 -15.78
C PHE A 116 -1.44 1.57 -17.24
N TYR A 117 -0.56 2.48 -17.70
CA TYR A 117 -0.64 3.02 -19.06
C TYR A 117 -0.35 1.97 -20.13
N THR A 118 0.55 1.02 -19.85
CA THR A 118 0.81 -0.12 -20.74
C THR A 118 -0.46 -0.96 -20.93
N ILE A 119 -1.16 -1.30 -19.84
CA ILE A 119 -2.42 -2.06 -19.89
C ILE A 119 -3.50 -1.27 -20.65
N LYS A 120 -3.57 0.05 -20.46
CA LYS A 120 -4.52 0.93 -21.14
C LYS A 120 -4.13 1.29 -22.59
N ARG A 121 -2.97 0.82 -23.08
CA ARG A 121 -2.42 1.15 -24.40
C ARG A 121 -2.26 2.66 -24.63
N MET A 122 -1.86 3.39 -23.57
CA MET A 122 -1.56 4.81 -23.62
C MET A 122 -0.04 4.99 -23.63
N ASN A 123 0.48 5.78 -24.57
CA ASN A 123 1.91 6.10 -24.62
C ASN A 123 2.18 7.39 -23.81
N VAL A 124 2.46 7.22 -22.52
CA VAL A 124 2.72 8.33 -21.58
C VAL A 124 4.16 8.26 -21.13
N GLU A 125 4.92 9.33 -21.37
CA GLU A 125 6.30 9.46 -20.90
C GLU A 125 6.33 9.93 -19.44
N ILE A 126 6.97 9.17 -18.54
CA ILE A 126 7.15 9.59 -17.15
C ILE A 126 8.61 10.02 -16.95
N LYS A 127 8.83 11.26 -16.51
CA LYS A 127 10.17 11.83 -16.29
C LYS A 127 10.29 12.47 -14.92
N GLY A 128 11.42 12.25 -14.26
CA GLY A 128 11.82 13.04 -13.10
C GLY A 128 12.35 14.41 -13.51
N ARG A 129 12.11 15.43 -12.69
CA ARG A 129 12.75 16.75 -12.78
C ARG A 129 13.11 17.23 -11.39
N GLU A 130 14.36 17.60 -11.19
CA GLU A 130 14.79 18.26 -9.96
C GLU A 130 14.26 19.71 -9.95
N ILE A 131 13.75 20.13 -8.79
CA ILE A 131 13.28 21.49 -8.53
C ILE A 131 13.87 22.00 -7.23
N SER A 132 14.15 23.30 -7.18
CA SER A 132 14.62 23.93 -5.94
C SER A 132 13.45 24.29 -5.03
N GLU A 133 12.35 24.73 -5.65
CA GLU A 133 11.16 25.21 -4.97
C GLU A 133 9.89 24.64 -5.61
N VAL A 134 8.85 24.46 -4.79
CA VAL A 134 7.57 23.86 -5.20
C VAL A 134 6.87 24.66 -6.29
N HIS A 135 7.02 25.99 -6.29
CA HIS A 135 6.36 26.89 -7.25
C HIS A 135 7.08 27.02 -8.60
N GLU A 136 8.24 26.39 -8.78
CA GLU A 136 9.03 26.48 -10.02
C GLU A 136 8.37 25.73 -11.20
N ILE A 137 7.47 24.80 -10.90
CA ILE A 137 6.85 23.92 -11.88
C ILE A 137 5.34 24.02 -11.83
N SER A 138 4.73 24.09 -13.01
CA SER A 138 3.27 24.04 -13.18
C SER A 138 2.93 23.05 -14.27
N GLY A 139 1.99 22.16 -13.95
CA GLY A 139 1.47 21.16 -14.88
C GLY A 139 0.39 21.71 -15.80
N ASP A 140 0.11 20.95 -16.86
CA ASP A 140 -1.03 21.17 -17.74
C ASP A 140 -1.76 19.85 -18.06
N SER A 141 -2.85 19.92 -18.83
CA SER A 141 -3.68 18.76 -19.20
C SER A 141 -2.96 17.63 -19.93
N SER A 142 -1.82 17.91 -20.55
CA SER A 142 -1.00 16.97 -21.31
C SER A 142 0.27 16.54 -20.56
N ASN A 143 0.70 17.34 -19.56
CA ASN A 143 1.85 17.14 -18.70
C ASN A 143 1.55 17.55 -17.25
N PRO A 144 0.73 16.78 -16.51
CA PRO A 144 0.56 16.98 -15.08
C PRO A 144 1.86 16.72 -14.33
N VAL A 145 1.97 17.36 -13.17
CA VAL A 145 3.14 17.31 -12.32
C VAL A 145 2.78 16.64 -11.01
N ILE A 146 3.58 15.67 -10.59
CA ILE A 146 3.48 15.05 -9.28
C ILE A 146 4.62 15.61 -8.44
N VAL A 147 4.30 16.28 -7.34
CA VAL A 147 5.26 16.86 -6.40
C VAL A 147 5.25 16.02 -5.13
N ILE A 148 6.40 15.44 -4.78
CA ILE A 148 6.56 14.65 -3.55
C ILE A 148 7.12 15.58 -2.48
N ILE A 149 6.33 15.84 -1.44
CA ILE A 149 6.70 16.73 -0.33
C ILE A 149 7.24 15.88 0.83
N PRO A 150 8.54 15.97 1.15
CA PRO A 150 9.14 15.16 2.22
C PRO A 150 8.64 15.58 3.61
N PRO A 151 8.72 14.68 4.61
CA PRO A 151 8.34 14.95 6.00
C PRO A 151 8.89 16.22 6.63
N GLU A 152 10.11 16.63 6.26
CA GLU A 152 10.73 17.87 6.78
C GLU A 152 9.97 19.14 6.39
N LEU A 153 9.19 19.09 5.29
CA LEU A 153 8.44 20.22 4.75
C LEU A 153 6.92 20.04 4.89
N ALA A 154 6.46 18.84 5.23
CA ALA A 154 5.04 18.50 5.27
C ALA A 154 4.41 18.80 6.64
N ASN A 155 3.39 19.65 6.65
CA ASN A 155 2.58 19.92 7.86
C ASN A 155 1.41 18.94 8.03
N GLU A 156 1.03 18.24 6.96
CA GLU A 156 -0.08 17.30 6.92
C GLU A 156 0.22 16.11 6.00
N THR A 157 -0.58 15.06 6.16
CA THR A 157 -0.51 13.86 5.32
C THR A 157 -1.75 13.81 4.44
N SER A 158 -1.57 14.11 3.16
CA SER A 158 -2.66 14.23 2.21
C SER A 158 -2.14 14.06 0.78
N VAL A 159 -3.08 13.84 -0.15
CA VAL A 159 -2.85 13.98 -1.58
C VAL A 159 -3.70 15.14 -2.08
N ARG A 160 -3.07 16.24 -2.48
CA ARG A 160 -3.74 17.47 -2.86
C ARG A 160 -3.59 17.73 -4.36
N VAL A 161 -4.68 18.09 -5.02
CA VAL A 161 -4.70 18.49 -6.42
C VAL A 161 -4.93 19.99 -6.51
N GLU A 162 -4.02 20.70 -7.17
CA GLU A 162 -4.17 22.10 -7.53
C GLU A 162 -3.89 22.24 -9.03
N ASP A 163 -4.94 22.51 -9.80
CA ASP A 163 -4.95 22.44 -11.27
C ASP A 163 -4.46 21.07 -11.79
N TYR A 164 -3.29 21.02 -12.42
CA TYR A 164 -2.65 19.79 -12.92
C TYR A 164 -1.42 19.40 -12.09
N ASN A 165 -1.28 19.98 -10.91
CA ASN A 165 -0.25 19.63 -9.94
C ASN A 165 -0.86 18.74 -8.85
N VAL A 166 -0.21 17.63 -8.56
CA VAL A 166 -0.60 16.70 -7.50
C VAL A 166 0.50 16.64 -6.47
N TYR A 167 0.21 17.15 -5.27
CA TYR A 167 1.10 17.15 -4.13
C TYR A 167 0.83 15.92 -3.28
N ILE A 168 1.87 15.13 -3.03
CA ILE A 168 1.85 13.97 -2.14
C ILE A 168 2.68 14.34 -0.92
N SER A 169 2.04 14.52 0.24
CA SER A 169 2.71 14.92 1.47
C SER A 169 2.50 13.91 2.59
N GLY A 170 3.49 13.79 3.48
CA GLY A 170 3.37 12.98 4.69
C GLY A 170 4.28 13.47 5.80
N LYS A 171 3.80 13.54 7.05
CA LYS A 171 4.55 14.08 8.20
C LYS A 171 5.64 13.14 8.73
N SER A 172 5.69 11.91 8.23
CA SER A 172 6.72 10.91 8.54
C SER A 172 7.00 10.05 7.33
N LEU A 173 8.11 9.30 7.33
CA LEU A 173 8.46 8.39 6.23
C LEU A 173 7.31 7.43 5.90
N LYS A 174 6.74 6.81 6.94
CA LYS A 174 5.61 5.89 6.79
C LYS A 174 4.37 6.58 6.24
N GLU A 175 4.08 7.81 6.69
CA GLU A 175 2.92 8.56 6.22
C GLU A 175 3.08 9.01 4.76
N LEU A 176 4.31 9.30 4.32
CA LEU A 176 4.61 9.58 2.92
C LEU A 176 4.39 8.34 2.05
N ASP A 177 4.89 7.17 2.46
CA ASP A 177 4.62 5.90 1.78
C ASP A 177 3.11 5.65 1.65
N LEU A 178 2.35 5.86 2.73
CA LEU A 178 0.89 5.70 2.72
C LEU A 178 0.19 6.70 1.77
N ALA A 179 0.66 7.96 1.70
CA ALA A 179 0.13 8.96 0.78
C ALA A 179 0.45 8.62 -0.69
N THR A 180 1.66 8.15 -0.97
CA THR A 180 2.05 7.63 -2.30
C THR A 180 1.17 6.47 -2.71
N ILE A 181 0.94 5.50 -1.82
CA ILE A 181 0.06 4.36 -2.06
C ILE A 181 -1.37 4.84 -2.31
N LYS A 182 -1.89 5.79 -1.51
CA LYS A 182 -3.23 6.36 -1.71
C LYS A 182 -3.36 6.99 -3.10
N PHE A 183 -2.37 7.75 -3.53
CA PHE A 183 -2.32 8.32 -4.88
C PHE A 183 -2.40 7.23 -5.95
N ILE A 184 -1.55 6.19 -5.85
CA ILE A 184 -1.53 5.07 -6.81
C ILE A 184 -2.87 4.32 -6.80
N MET A 185 -3.42 3.98 -5.64
CA MET A 185 -4.73 3.35 -5.52
C MET A 185 -5.82 4.18 -6.20
N THR A 186 -5.76 5.50 -6.04
CA THR A 186 -6.72 6.43 -6.65
C THR A 186 -6.62 6.44 -8.16
N VAL A 187 -5.40 6.51 -8.72
CA VAL A 187 -5.18 6.48 -10.17
C VAL A 187 -5.59 5.13 -10.75
N LEU A 188 -5.23 4.02 -10.11
CA LEU A 188 -5.53 2.68 -10.64
C LEU A 188 -7.00 2.27 -10.41
N HIS A 189 -7.74 3.04 -9.61
CA HIS A 189 -9.10 2.72 -9.15
C HIS A 189 -9.13 1.36 -8.42
N LEU A 190 -8.24 1.21 -7.44
CA LEU A 190 -8.14 -0.01 -6.63
C LEU A 190 -9.15 0.04 -5.49
N GLU A 191 -10.08 -0.91 -5.49
CA GLU A 191 -11.01 -1.14 -4.40
C GLU A 191 -10.51 -2.29 -3.52
N LEU A 192 -10.58 -2.10 -2.20
CA LEU A 192 -10.31 -3.16 -1.24
C LEU A 192 -11.66 -3.78 -0.86
N GLU A 193 -11.84 -5.05 -1.21
CA GLU A 193 -12.97 -5.88 -0.77
C GLU A 193 -12.96 -6.12 0.75
#